data_AF-A1BB66-F1
#
_entry.id   AF-A1BB66-F1
#
_cell.length_a   1.000
_cell.length_b   1.000
_cell.length_c   1.000
_cell.angle_alpha   90.00
_cell.angle_beta   90.00
_cell.angle_gamma   90.00
#
_symmetry.space_group_name_H-M   'P 1'
#
loop_
_entity.id
_entity.type
_entity.pdbx_description
1 polymer ?
#
loop_
_entity_poly.entity_id
_entity_poly.type
_entity_poly.pdbx_seq_one_letter_code
_entity_poly.pdbx_strand_id
1 'polypeptide(L)'
;MRDDTAVAAADQTQLVRLWDLPLRIFHWALAACVAAAWGLGKFGPDIMTLHFLFGYAVIGLLAFRLLWGFVGPRPARFRSCLHGPRTVLAYLRQMPARSPSHWPGHNPLGGLFVILLLLALAAQVATGLVADPQDYVNTGPLADAVSSRISRMALNLHDIIGNMILLMVLLHVAVVLFYRLWKRENLIRPMITGWKRIRM
;
A
#
# COMPACT_ATOMS: atom_id res chain seq x y z
N MET A 1 32.84 2.94 46.79
CA MET A 1 31.39 3.21 46.68
C MET A 1 31.14 3.91 45.35
N ARG A 2 31.21 3.13 44.27
CA ARG A 2 30.99 3.54 42.87
C ARG A 2 30.17 2.40 42.23
N ASP A 3 29.27 2.77 41.32
CA ASP A 3 28.64 1.90 40.30
C ASP A 3 27.36 1.11 40.59
N ASP A 4 26.28 1.75 41.06
CA ASP A 4 24.93 1.15 40.93
C ASP A 4 23.88 2.01 40.19
N THR A 5 24.14 3.30 39.96
CA THR A 5 23.14 4.18 39.31
C THR A 5 23.27 4.30 37.78
N ALA A 6 24.25 3.62 37.17
CA ALA A 6 24.56 3.77 35.74
C ALA A 6 24.01 2.64 34.83
N VAL A 7 23.40 1.58 35.39
CA VAL A 7 23.02 0.38 34.61
C VAL A 7 21.53 0.34 34.21
N ALA A 8 20.69 1.29 34.63
CA ALA A 8 19.23 1.20 34.43
C ALA A 8 18.61 2.25 33.48
N ALA A 9 19.37 2.85 32.57
CA ALA A 9 18.78 3.45 31.35
C ALA A 9 18.62 2.35 30.27
N ALA A 10 18.00 1.24 30.64
CA ALA A 10 17.60 0.22 29.67
C ALA A 10 16.69 0.90 28.64
N ASP A 11 16.95 0.65 27.37
CA ASP A 11 16.09 0.99 26.23
C ASP A 11 14.67 0.46 26.49
N GLN A 12 13.81 1.29 27.12
CA GLN A 12 12.45 0.95 27.51
C GLN A 12 11.62 0.83 26.22
N THR A 13 11.61 -0.37 25.65
CA THR A 13 10.82 -0.68 24.46
C THR A 13 9.44 -1.20 24.88
N GLN A 14 8.38 -0.47 24.54
CA GLN A 14 7.01 -0.89 24.79
C GLN A 14 6.43 -1.60 23.57
N LEU A 15 5.70 -2.68 23.81
CA LEU A 15 4.89 -3.34 22.78
C LEU A 15 3.57 -2.59 22.60
N VAL A 16 3.38 -1.96 21.45
CA VAL A 16 2.17 -1.19 21.14
C VAL A 16 1.40 -1.89 20.02
N ARG A 17 0.08 -2.02 20.18
CA ARG A 17 -0.80 -2.49 19.11
C ARG A 17 -1.02 -1.36 18.12
N LEU A 18 -0.34 -1.45 17.00
CA LEU A 18 -0.30 -0.41 15.99
C LEU A 18 -1.32 -0.65 14.87
N TRP A 19 -1.39 -1.88 14.37
CA TRP A 19 -2.30 -2.25 13.29
C TRP A 19 -3.43 -3.11 13.85
N ASP A 20 -4.65 -2.66 13.60
CA ASP A 20 -5.86 -3.40 13.92
C ASP A 20 -6.04 -4.60 12.98
N LEU A 21 -6.97 -5.49 13.33
CA LEU A 21 -7.21 -6.70 12.53
C LEU A 21 -7.82 -6.40 11.15
N PRO A 22 -8.84 -5.52 11.02
CA PRO A 22 -9.44 -5.21 9.72
C PRO A 22 -8.43 -4.68 8.71
N LEU A 23 -7.54 -3.76 9.10
CA LEU A 23 -6.54 -3.19 8.20
C LEU A 23 -5.52 -4.23 7.72
N ARG A 24 -5.13 -5.18 8.57
CA ARG A 24 -4.21 -6.26 8.18
C ARG A 24 -4.86 -7.22 7.19
N ILE A 25 -6.11 -7.62 7.43
CA ILE A 25 -6.87 -8.46 6.50
C ILE A 25 -7.00 -7.74 5.15
N PHE A 26 -7.39 -6.47 5.17
CA PHE A 26 -7.45 -5.64 3.98
C PHE A 26 -6.12 -5.62 3.22
N HIS A 27 -5.00 -5.39 3.90
CA HIS A 27 -3.70 -5.28 3.26
C HIS A 27 -3.34 -6.56 2.50
N TRP A 28 -3.46 -7.72 3.16
CA TRP A 28 -3.12 -9.01 2.55
C TRP A 28 -4.11 -9.41 1.46
N ALA A 29 -5.40 -9.13 1.65
CA ALA A 29 -6.41 -9.34 0.62
C ALA A 29 -6.13 -8.48 -0.62
N LEU A 30 -5.80 -7.20 -0.43
CA LEU A 30 -5.47 -6.28 -1.53
C LEU A 30 -4.22 -6.74 -2.27
N ALA A 31 -3.16 -7.11 -1.55
CA ALA A 31 -1.93 -7.61 -2.15
C ALA A 31 -2.19 -8.86 -3.01
N ALA A 32 -2.97 -9.82 -2.51
CA ALA A 32 -3.34 -11.02 -3.24
C ALA A 32 -4.19 -10.70 -4.49
N CYS A 33 -5.21 -9.86 -4.35
CA CYS A 33 -6.09 -9.49 -5.47
C CYS A 33 -5.33 -8.73 -6.56
N VAL A 34 -4.48 -7.78 -6.19
CA VAL A 34 -3.67 -7.00 -7.16
C VAL A 34 -2.68 -7.90 -7.90
N ALA A 35 -1.99 -8.81 -7.18
CA ALA A 35 -1.06 -9.75 -7.80
C ALA A 35 -1.78 -10.72 -8.77
N ALA A 36 -2.93 -11.26 -8.36
CA ALA A 36 -3.74 -12.14 -9.19
C ALA A 36 -4.31 -11.41 -10.42
N ALA A 37 -4.89 -10.22 -10.23
CA ALA A 37 -5.45 -9.42 -11.32
C ALA A 37 -4.37 -9.03 -12.35
N TRP A 38 -3.21 -8.56 -11.91
CA TRP A 38 -2.10 -8.23 -12.81
C TRP A 38 -1.58 -9.46 -13.55
N GLY A 39 -1.37 -10.58 -12.86
CA GLY A 39 -0.91 -11.83 -13.47
C GLY A 39 -1.90 -12.37 -14.52
N LEU A 40 -3.20 -12.35 -14.20
CA LEU A 40 -4.25 -12.74 -15.15
C LEU A 40 -4.35 -11.79 -16.34
N GLY A 41 -4.23 -10.48 -16.13
CA GLY A 41 -4.25 -9.51 -17.23
C GLY A 41 -3.03 -9.62 -18.15
N LYS A 42 -1.88 -10.07 -17.63
CA LYS A 42 -0.63 -10.16 -18.40
C LYS A 42 -0.38 -11.53 -19.05
N PHE A 43 -0.76 -12.60 -18.37
CA PHE A 43 -0.42 -13.98 -18.74
C PHE A 43 -1.63 -14.93 -18.70
N GLY A 44 -2.82 -14.44 -18.33
CA GLY A 44 -4.02 -15.25 -18.22
C GLY A 44 -4.60 -15.66 -19.58
N PRO A 45 -5.63 -16.52 -19.57
CA PRO A 45 -6.34 -16.91 -20.78
C PRO A 45 -7.09 -15.70 -21.37
N ASP A 46 -7.43 -15.72 -22.66
CA ASP A 46 -8.14 -14.60 -23.32
C ASP A 46 -9.51 -14.26 -22.69
N ILE A 47 -10.08 -15.16 -21.88
CA ILE A 47 -11.32 -14.95 -21.14
C ILE A 47 -11.00 -14.29 -19.78
N MET A 48 -11.28 -12.98 -19.67
CA MET A 48 -10.89 -12.12 -18.53
C MET A 48 -11.78 -12.22 -17.28
N THR A 49 -12.68 -13.21 -17.18
CA THR A 49 -13.67 -13.31 -16.09
C THR A 49 -13.04 -13.23 -14.70
N LEU A 50 -11.93 -13.97 -14.48
CA LEU A 50 -11.24 -13.94 -13.18
C LEU A 50 -10.54 -12.60 -12.94
N HIS A 51 -9.97 -11.98 -13.98
CA HIS A 51 -9.37 -10.65 -13.87
C HIS A 51 -10.42 -9.63 -13.41
N PHE A 52 -11.62 -9.66 -14.00
CA PHE A 52 -12.73 -8.79 -13.59
C PHE A 52 -13.17 -9.05 -12.14
N LEU A 53 -13.30 -10.31 -11.74
CA LEU A 53 -13.66 -10.66 -10.36
C LEU A 53 -12.67 -10.08 -9.33
N PHE A 54 -11.37 -10.23 -9.58
CA PHE A 54 -10.35 -9.61 -8.72
C PHE A 54 -10.36 -8.08 -8.82
N GLY A 55 -10.64 -7.51 -9.99
CA GLY A 55 -10.85 -6.07 -10.17
C GLY A 55 -11.99 -5.53 -9.29
N TYR A 56 -13.14 -6.20 -9.28
CA TYR A 56 -14.27 -5.84 -8.41
C TYR A 56 -13.95 -6.01 -6.93
N ALA A 57 -13.20 -7.06 -6.56
CA ALA A 57 -12.71 -7.21 -5.19
C ALA A 57 -11.79 -6.04 -4.78
N VAL A 58 -10.88 -5.59 -5.67
CA VAL A 58 -10.04 -4.41 -5.44
C VAL A 58 -10.88 -3.14 -5.24
N ILE A 59 -11.95 -2.94 -6.02
CA ILE A 59 -12.89 -1.81 -5.82
C ILE A 59 -13.48 -1.85 -4.41
N GLY A 60 -14.02 -3.00 -3.99
CA GLY A 60 -14.59 -3.16 -2.64
C GLY A 60 -13.56 -2.91 -1.53
N LEU A 61 -12.35 -3.43 -1.69
CA LEU A 61 -11.25 -3.22 -0.75
C LEU A 61 -10.82 -1.74 -0.69
N LEU A 62 -10.73 -1.06 -1.84
CA LEU A 62 -10.44 0.38 -1.90
C LEU A 62 -11.53 1.19 -1.18
N ALA A 63 -12.81 0.89 -1.42
CA ALA A 63 -13.93 1.55 -0.73
C ALA A 63 -13.82 1.36 0.79
N PHE A 64 -13.56 0.14 1.25
CA PHE A 64 -13.28 -0.14 2.66
C PHE A 64 -12.12 0.72 3.18
N ARG A 65 -10.99 0.77 2.46
CA ARG A 65 -9.80 1.48 2.91
C ARG A 65 -10.01 2.98 2.99
N LEU A 66 -10.74 3.56 2.04
CA LEU A 66 -11.10 4.97 2.05
C LEU A 66 -11.94 5.27 3.29
N LEU A 67 -13.02 4.51 3.53
CA LEU A 67 -13.84 4.67 4.73
C LEU A 67 -13.03 4.49 6.02
N TRP A 68 -12.27 3.41 6.13
CA TRP A 68 -11.44 3.10 7.30
C TRP A 68 -10.35 4.15 7.55
N GLY A 69 -9.89 4.83 6.49
CA GLY A 69 -8.96 5.95 6.58
C GLY A 69 -9.53 7.23 7.20
N PHE A 70 -10.85 7.33 7.35
CA PHE A 70 -11.52 8.42 8.04
C PHE A 70 -12.03 7.99 9.43
N VAL A 71 -12.75 6.87 9.50
CA VAL A 71 -13.45 6.46 10.75
C VAL A 71 -12.64 5.49 11.62
N GLY A 72 -11.59 4.87 11.07
CA GLY A 72 -10.81 3.85 11.76
C GLY A 72 -9.98 4.37 12.95
N PRO A 73 -9.24 3.46 13.62
CA PRO A 73 -8.35 3.80 14.73
C PRO A 73 -7.28 4.84 14.32
N ARG A 74 -6.74 5.59 15.29
CA ARG A 74 -5.75 6.67 15.02
C ARG A 74 -4.64 6.25 14.04
N PRO A 75 -3.98 5.07 14.15
CA PRO A 75 -2.93 4.67 13.22
C PRO A 75 -3.40 4.40 11.78
N ALA A 76 -4.68 4.08 11.57
CA ALA A 76 -5.25 3.77 10.27
C ALA A 76 -5.66 5.03 9.47
N ARG A 77 -5.85 6.17 10.15
CA ARG A 77 -6.37 7.40 9.55
C ARG A 77 -5.36 8.07 8.62
N PHE A 78 -5.84 8.67 7.52
CA PHE A 78 -4.98 9.37 6.57
C PHE A 78 -4.22 10.56 7.18
N ARG A 79 -4.83 11.23 8.17
CA ARG A 79 -4.16 12.32 8.92
C ARG A 79 -2.89 11.86 9.64
N SER A 80 -2.82 10.59 10.02
CA SER A 80 -1.63 10.01 10.68
C SER A 80 -0.56 9.56 9.69
N CYS A 81 -0.87 9.56 8.39
CA CYS A 81 0.07 9.23 7.31
C CYS A 81 0.69 10.46 6.66
N LEU A 82 -0.01 11.61 6.68
CA LEU A 82 0.43 12.83 5.99
C LEU A 82 1.32 13.68 6.90
N HIS A 83 2.52 13.97 6.42
CA HIS A 83 3.49 14.83 7.08
C HIS A 83 3.89 15.99 6.16
N GLY A 84 4.23 17.13 6.75
CA GLY A 84 4.64 18.31 5.97
C GLY A 84 5.95 18.11 5.22
N PRO A 85 6.21 18.90 4.16
CA PRO A 85 7.37 18.72 3.28
C PRO A 85 8.72 18.83 4.02
N ARG A 86 8.80 19.67 5.05
CA ARG A 86 9.99 19.79 5.92
C ARG A 86 10.30 18.48 6.65
N THR A 87 9.28 17.79 7.16
CA THR A 87 9.43 16.51 7.87
C THR A 87 9.85 15.40 6.92
N VAL A 88 9.29 15.38 5.71
CA VAL A 88 9.68 14.43 4.65
C VAL A 88 11.15 14.64 4.26
N LEU A 89 11.58 15.88 4.04
CA LEU A 89 12.95 16.20 3.67
C LEU A 89 13.95 15.89 4.81
N ALA A 90 13.58 16.20 6.05
CA ALA A 90 14.37 15.84 7.22
C ALA A 90 14.53 14.32 7.36
N TYR A 91 13.46 13.56 7.11
CA TYR A 91 13.49 12.10 7.14
C TYR A 91 14.38 11.51 6.05
N LEU A 92 14.30 12.04 4.82
CA LEU A 92 15.14 11.63 3.70
C LEU A 92 16.64 11.75 4.01
N ARG A 93 17.04 12.85 4.67
CA ARG A 93 18.45 13.07 5.06
C ARG A 93 18.95 12.05 6.10
N GLN A 94 18.07 11.52 6.94
CA GLN A 94 18.39 10.52 7.97
C GLN A 94 18.15 9.08 7.50
N MET A 95 17.57 8.91 6.31
CA MET A 95 17.24 7.59 5.75
C MET A 95 18.47 6.68 5.56
N PRO A 96 19.66 7.16 5.15
CA PRO A 96 20.83 6.29 4.98
C PRO A 96 21.38 5.69 6.29
N ALA A 97 21.05 6.28 7.45
CA ALA A 97 21.55 5.82 8.74
C ALA A 97 21.15 4.36 9.02
N ARG A 98 22.09 3.56 9.54
CA ARG A 98 21.89 2.14 9.89
C ARG A 98 21.13 1.92 11.21
N SER A 99 20.47 2.95 11.74
CA SER A 99 19.64 2.88 12.93
C SER A 99 18.16 2.68 12.59
N PRO A 100 17.39 1.96 13.43
CA PRO A 100 15.94 1.85 13.24
C PRO A 100 15.27 3.22 13.21
N SER A 101 14.19 3.34 12.45
CA SER A 101 13.50 4.62 12.28
C SER A 101 12.72 5.04 13.53
N HIS A 102 12.31 4.07 14.36
CA HIS A 102 11.47 4.23 15.56
C HIS A 102 10.14 4.97 15.33
N TRP A 103 9.76 5.23 14.08
CA TRP A 103 8.49 5.88 13.78
C TRP A 103 7.34 4.97 14.22
N PRO A 104 6.38 5.47 15.03
CA PRO A 104 5.32 4.63 15.56
C PRO A 104 4.50 3.96 14.47
N GLY A 105 4.07 4.72 13.46
CA GLY A 105 3.23 4.25 12.35
C GLY A 105 3.94 4.28 11.00
N HIS A 106 3.26 4.83 9.99
CA HIS A 106 3.91 5.17 8.73
C HIS A 106 4.95 6.26 8.97
N ASN A 107 6.19 6.02 8.55
CA ASN A 107 7.16 7.11 8.46
C ASN A 107 6.74 8.10 7.34
N PRO A 108 7.32 9.32 7.29
CA PRO A 108 6.91 10.34 6.33
C PRO A 108 6.90 9.90 4.86
N LEU A 109 7.86 9.07 4.44
CA LEU A 109 7.91 8.52 3.08
C LEU A 109 6.89 7.40 2.86
N GLY A 110 6.75 6.50 3.83
CA GLY A 110 5.77 5.43 3.79
C GLY A 110 4.34 5.96 3.71
N GLY A 111 4.05 7.05 4.42
CA GLY A 111 2.75 7.72 4.38
C GLY A 111 2.44 8.30 3.00
N LEU A 112 3.39 9.01 2.38
CA LEU A 112 3.26 9.51 1.01
C LEU A 112 3.06 8.36 0.01
N PHE A 113 3.85 7.29 0.15
CA PHE A 113 3.78 6.13 -0.72
C PHE A 113 2.40 5.45 -0.67
N VAL A 114 1.79 5.33 0.50
CA VAL A 114 0.42 4.78 0.65
C VAL A 114 -0.58 5.63 -0.14
N ILE A 115 -0.49 6.96 -0.06
CA ILE A 115 -1.41 7.85 -0.81
C ILE A 115 -1.20 7.68 -2.32
N LEU A 116 0.04 7.67 -2.79
CA LEU A 116 0.36 7.47 -4.20
C LEU A 116 -0.16 6.12 -4.71
N LEU A 117 0.04 5.05 -3.95
CA LEU A 117 -0.41 3.71 -4.35
C LEU A 117 -1.94 3.62 -4.38
N LEU A 118 -2.64 4.25 -3.43
CA LEU A 118 -4.11 4.30 -3.43
C LEU A 118 -4.66 5.09 -4.62
N LEU A 119 -4.01 6.21 -4.99
CA LEU A 119 -4.39 6.98 -6.18
C LEU A 119 -4.15 6.19 -7.47
N ALA A 120 -3.01 5.52 -7.57
CA ALA A 120 -2.70 4.66 -8.72
C ALA A 120 -3.71 3.51 -8.84
N LEU A 121 -4.04 2.83 -7.74
CA LEU A 121 -5.05 1.77 -7.72
C LEU A 121 -6.44 2.30 -8.08
N ALA A 122 -6.83 3.48 -7.59
CA ALA A 122 -8.09 4.13 -7.96
C ALA A 122 -8.15 4.44 -9.46
N ALA A 123 -7.05 4.95 -10.03
CA ALA A 123 -6.94 5.19 -11.46
C ALA A 123 -7.02 3.87 -12.26
N GLN A 124 -6.36 2.80 -11.79
CA GLN A 124 -6.39 1.48 -12.43
C GLN A 124 -7.80 0.90 -12.51
N VAL A 125 -8.56 0.95 -11.41
CA VAL A 125 -9.95 0.44 -11.44
C VAL A 125 -10.85 1.35 -12.26
N ALA A 126 -10.66 2.68 -12.20
CA ALA A 126 -11.46 3.61 -12.99
C ALA A 126 -11.26 3.41 -14.50
N THR A 127 -10.01 3.23 -14.96
CA THR A 127 -9.73 2.93 -16.36
C THR A 127 -10.25 1.56 -16.77
N GLY A 128 -10.13 0.55 -15.88
CA GLY A 128 -10.63 -0.80 -16.16
C GLY A 128 -12.15 -0.87 -16.30
N LEU A 129 -12.89 -0.09 -15.51
CA LEU A 129 -14.36 -0.05 -15.58
C LEU A 129 -14.88 0.46 -16.93
N VAL A 130 -14.14 1.33 -17.60
CA VAL A 130 -14.55 1.96 -18.88
C VAL A 130 -13.74 1.45 -20.08
N ALA A 131 -12.85 0.48 -19.88
CA ALA A 131 -12.01 -0.06 -20.96
C ALA A 131 -12.83 -0.95 -21.91
N ASP A 132 -12.53 -0.86 -23.20
CA ASP A 132 -13.15 -1.71 -24.22
C ASP A 132 -12.10 -2.12 -25.28
N PRO A 133 -11.72 -3.42 -25.32
CA PRO A 133 -10.83 -3.96 -26.36
C PRO A 133 -11.55 -4.22 -27.70
N GLN A 134 -12.88 -4.03 -27.76
CA GLN A 134 -13.72 -4.24 -28.95
C GLN A 134 -13.80 -5.71 -29.41
N ASP A 135 -13.61 -6.65 -28.49
CA ASP A 135 -13.75 -8.11 -28.71
C ASP A 135 -15.12 -8.66 -28.28
N TYR A 136 -16.04 -7.77 -27.84
CA TYR A 136 -17.39 -8.05 -27.33
C TYR A 136 -17.49 -8.92 -26.07
N VAL A 137 -16.37 -9.45 -25.55
CA VAL A 137 -16.37 -10.39 -24.42
C VAL A 137 -15.71 -9.77 -23.20
N ASN A 138 -14.64 -8.99 -23.39
CA ASN A 138 -13.80 -8.46 -22.33
C ASN A 138 -14.01 -6.95 -22.13
N THR A 139 -15.26 -6.50 -22.23
CA THR A 139 -15.63 -5.09 -22.09
C THR A 139 -15.93 -4.72 -20.63
N GLY A 140 -15.41 -3.56 -20.19
CA GLY A 140 -15.68 -3.02 -18.88
C GLY A 140 -17.16 -2.62 -18.71
N PRO A 141 -17.74 -2.76 -17.50
CA PRO A 141 -19.18 -2.58 -17.26
C PRO A 141 -19.67 -1.14 -17.47
N LEU A 142 -18.77 -0.16 -17.54
CA LEU A 142 -19.08 1.26 -17.77
C LEU A 142 -18.55 1.75 -19.13
N ALA A 143 -18.09 0.85 -20.01
CA ALA A 143 -17.55 1.24 -21.31
C ALA A 143 -18.58 1.98 -22.19
N ASP A 144 -19.85 1.57 -22.12
CA ASP A 144 -20.96 2.19 -22.86
C ASP A 144 -21.31 3.60 -22.38
N ALA A 145 -20.88 3.97 -21.16
CA ALA A 145 -21.13 5.29 -20.59
C ALA A 145 -20.20 6.37 -21.18
N VAL A 146 -19.20 5.99 -21.98
CA VAL A 146 -18.21 6.91 -22.56
C VAL A 146 -18.03 6.66 -24.06
N SER A 147 -17.45 7.65 -24.76
CA SER A 147 -17.16 7.47 -26.19
C SER A 147 -16.11 6.38 -26.42
N SER A 148 -16.18 5.67 -27.55
CA SER A 148 -15.20 4.65 -27.93
C SER A 148 -13.75 5.14 -27.97
N ARG A 149 -13.52 6.45 -28.21
CA ARG A 149 -12.20 7.07 -28.08
C ARG A 149 -11.69 7.02 -26.63
N ILE A 150 -12.55 7.33 -25.67
CA ILE A 150 -12.22 7.31 -24.24
C ILE A 150 -11.99 5.85 -23.80
N SER A 151 -12.84 4.90 -24.20
CA SER A 151 -12.69 3.49 -23.80
C SER A 151 -11.37 2.89 -24.29
N ARG A 152 -10.95 3.19 -25.53
CA ARG A 152 -9.64 2.77 -26.06
C ARG A 152 -8.47 3.44 -25.33
N MET A 153 -8.59 4.73 -25.02
CA MET A 153 -7.57 5.42 -24.22
C MET A 153 -7.47 4.83 -22.81
N ALA A 154 -8.60 4.50 -22.20
CA ALA A 154 -8.65 3.88 -20.88
C ALA A 154 -8.00 2.50 -20.88
N LEU A 155 -8.21 1.69 -21.92
CA LEU A 155 -7.52 0.40 -22.09
C LEU A 155 -5.99 0.57 -22.10
N ASN A 156 -5.47 1.51 -22.91
CA ASN A 156 -4.03 1.79 -22.94
C ASN A 156 -3.50 2.29 -21.59
N LEU A 157 -4.23 3.20 -20.94
CA LEU A 157 -3.87 3.69 -19.62
C LEU A 157 -3.93 2.56 -18.57
N HIS A 158 -4.87 1.62 -18.67
CA HIS A 158 -4.99 0.49 -17.77
C HIS A 158 -3.74 -0.41 -17.82
N ASP A 159 -3.20 -0.69 -19.01
CA ASP A 159 -1.95 -1.46 -19.12
C ASP A 159 -0.75 -0.68 -18.56
N ILE A 160 -0.62 0.61 -18.90
CA ILE A 160 0.48 1.47 -18.41
C ILE A 160 0.44 1.59 -16.88
N ILE A 161 -0.71 1.94 -16.31
CA ILE A 161 -0.88 2.12 -14.86
C ILE A 161 -0.69 0.77 -14.16
N GLY A 162 -1.12 -0.35 -14.75
CA GLY A 162 -0.91 -1.69 -14.21
C GLY A 162 0.58 -2.01 -14.04
N ASN A 163 1.38 -1.73 -15.06
CA ASN A 163 2.85 -1.90 -14.99
C ASN A 163 3.51 -0.92 -14.00
N MET A 164 3.00 0.32 -13.91
CA MET A 164 3.46 1.28 -12.90
C MET A 164 3.16 0.79 -11.48
N ILE A 165 1.97 0.23 -11.22
CA ILE A 165 1.60 -0.34 -9.92
C ILE A 165 2.52 -1.51 -9.58
N LEU A 166 2.82 -2.40 -10.54
CA LEU A 166 3.79 -3.47 -10.32
C LEU A 166 5.14 -2.91 -9.86
N LEU A 167 5.67 -1.90 -10.55
CA LEU A 167 6.91 -1.23 -10.16
C LEU A 167 6.82 -0.67 -8.73
N MET A 168 5.71 -0.01 -8.38
CA MET A 168 5.48 0.49 -7.02
C MET A 168 5.46 -0.63 -5.99
N VAL A 169 4.81 -1.76 -6.28
CA VAL A 169 4.78 -2.94 -5.39
C VAL A 169 6.17 -3.53 -5.21
N LEU A 170 6.96 -3.66 -6.29
CA LEU A 170 8.34 -4.12 -6.21
C LEU A 170 9.20 -3.16 -5.37
N LEU A 171 9.05 -1.85 -5.57
CA LEU A 171 9.70 -0.83 -4.76
C LEU A 171 9.27 -0.92 -3.29
N HIS A 172 7.98 -1.14 -3.01
CA HIS A 172 7.46 -1.34 -1.66
C HIS A 172 8.14 -2.52 -0.96
N VAL A 173 8.21 -3.67 -1.64
CA VAL A 173 8.89 -4.86 -1.11
C VAL A 173 10.38 -4.60 -0.90
N ALA A 174 11.04 -3.94 -1.87
CA ALA A 174 12.45 -3.57 -1.75
C ALA A 174 12.71 -2.66 -0.53
N VAL A 175 11.83 -1.68 -0.27
CA VAL A 175 11.91 -0.84 0.93
C VAL A 175 11.69 -1.66 2.20
N VAL A 176 10.70 -2.55 2.24
CA VAL A 176 10.50 -3.44 3.41
C VAL A 176 11.74 -4.29 3.69
N LEU A 177 12.38 -4.82 2.65
CA LEU A 177 13.65 -5.55 2.76
C LEU A 177 14.81 -4.64 3.21
N PHE A 178 14.90 -3.42 2.70
CA PHE A 178 15.86 -2.42 3.16
C PHE A 178 15.71 -2.14 4.66
N TYR A 179 14.49 -1.95 5.16
CA TYR A 179 14.27 -1.74 6.60
C TYR A 179 14.66 -2.98 7.41
N ARG A 180 14.35 -4.18 6.91
CA ARG A 180 14.70 -5.44 7.58
C ARG A 180 16.21 -5.67 7.65
N LEU A 181 16.92 -5.44 6.55
CA LEU A 181 18.34 -5.82 6.40
C LEU A 181 19.29 -4.68 6.79
N TRP A 182 19.02 -3.45 6.35
CA TRP A 182 19.90 -2.30 6.57
C TRP A 182 19.59 -1.56 7.87
N LYS A 183 18.30 -1.25 8.11
CA LYS A 183 17.85 -0.55 9.33
C LYS A 183 17.68 -1.48 10.53
N ARG A 184 17.73 -2.81 10.30
CA ARG A 184 17.43 -3.86 11.30
C ARG A 184 16.07 -3.67 11.99
N GLU A 185 15.09 -3.13 11.26
CA GLU A 185 13.72 -2.87 11.73
C GLU A 185 12.73 -3.82 11.03
N ASN A 186 12.00 -4.62 11.81
CA ASN A 186 11.05 -5.58 11.26
C ASN A 186 9.66 -4.94 11.04
N LEU A 187 9.37 -4.58 9.78
CA LEU A 187 8.08 -4.03 9.37
C LEU A 187 7.03 -5.09 9.01
N ILE A 188 7.45 -6.34 8.77
CA ILE A 188 6.56 -7.45 8.39
C ILE A 188 5.79 -7.96 9.61
N ARG A 189 6.46 -8.14 10.75
CA ARG A 189 5.85 -8.69 11.97
C ARG A 189 4.62 -7.90 12.43
N PRO A 190 4.63 -6.55 12.48
CA PRO A 190 3.43 -5.77 12.79
C PRO A 190 2.27 -6.02 11.82
N MET A 191 2.51 -6.33 10.54
CA MET A 191 1.44 -6.64 9.58
C MET A 191 0.83 -8.03 9.77
N ILE A 192 1.53 -8.92 10.47
CA ILE A 192 1.00 -10.25 10.81
C ILE A 192 0.35 -10.22 12.19
N THR A 193 1.02 -9.66 13.20
CA THR A 193 0.56 -9.73 14.60
C THR A 193 -0.20 -8.50 15.07
N GLY A 194 -0.04 -7.35 14.41
CA GLY A 194 -0.60 -6.06 14.82
C GLY A 194 0.28 -5.30 15.82
N TRP A 195 1.37 -5.91 16.31
CA TRP A 195 2.18 -5.38 17.40
C TRP A 195 3.55 -4.90 16.92
N LYS A 196 3.95 -3.70 17.35
CA LYS A 196 5.27 -3.11 17.10
C LYS A 196 5.98 -2.77 18.41
N ARG A 197 7.30 -2.96 18.48
CA ARG A 197 8.12 -2.44 19.58
C ARG A 197 8.50 -1.00 19.27
N ILE A 198 8.21 -0.10 20.18
CA ILE A 198 8.51 1.33 20.06
C ILE A 198 9.35 1.73 21.28
N ARG A 199 10.40 2.52 21.07
CA ARG A 199 11.25 3.06 22.14
C ARG A 199 10.57 4.30 22.72
N MET A 200 10.43 4.35 24.05
CA MET A 200 9.98 5.54 24.78
C MET A 200 11.11 6.57 24.92
#